data_AF-A0A1D3E8Y6-F1
#
_entry.id   AF-A0A1D3E8Y6-F1
#
_cell.length_a   1.000
_cell.length_b   1.000
_cell.length_c   1.000
_cell.angle_alpha   90.00
_cell.angle_beta   90.00
_cell.angle_gamma   90.00
#
_symmetry.space_group_name_H-M   'P 1'
#
loop_
_entity.id
_entity.type
_entity.pdbx_description
1 polymer ?
#
loop_
_entity_poly.entity_id
_entity_poly.type
_entity_poly.pdbx_seq_one_letter_code
_entity_poly.pdbx_strand_id
1 'polypeptide(L)'
;MSGVTKELDILKQLFENLSDTDKQAFLTSVSSKEQVKKVIEPRKVTKCPHCQSTHFVKNGKDCGNQRFLCRDCKKSFVEQTGTILYNTQKDIEVWEKYIHCMIEKYPLRKCAEICKINLATAFTWRHKILDALQNMMNEVELDGIVQADETYSTISYKGHHKNFNLPRPAHKRGTRATKRGISKEQVCVPCGINLDGKSVARISNLGKPSLKNIN
;
A
#
# COMPACT_ATOMS: atom_id res chain seq x y z
N MET A 1 -25.62 -6.78 -2.83
CA MET A 1 -25.19 -7.48 -1.61
C MET A 1 -25.26 -9.01 -1.85
N SER A 2 -24.51 -9.56 -2.81
CA SER A 2 -24.66 -10.98 -3.21
C SER A 2 -23.35 -11.67 -3.67
N GLY A 3 -22.19 -11.03 -3.46
CA GLY A 3 -20.88 -11.59 -3.83
C GLY A 3 -20.26 -12.44 -2.72
N VAL A 4 -20.30 -11.93 -1.48
CA VAL A 4 -19.67 -12.53 -0.29
C VAL A 4 -20.21 -13.94 0.02
N THR A 5 -21.50 -14.20 -0.24
CA THR A 5 -22.10 -15.51 0.00
C THR A 5 -21.56 -16.57 -0.97
N LYS A 6 -21.33 -16.21 -2.24
CA LYS A 6 -20.84 -17.14 -3.26
C LYS A 6 -19.42 -17.63 -2.99
N GLU A 7 -18.55 -16.73 -2.51
CA GLU A 7 -17.16 -17.08 -2.14
C GLU A 7 -17.11 -18.00 -0.92
N LEU A 8 -17.96 -17.74 0.07
CA LEU A 8 -18.10 -18.61 1.24
C LEU A 8 -18.65 -20.00 0.87
N ASP A 9 -19.57 -20.08 -0.08
CA ASP A 9 -20.14 -21.35 -0.53
C ASP A 9 -19.10 -22.18 -1.32
N ILE A 10 -18.27 -21.54 -2.14
CA ILE A 10 -17.14 -22.19 -2.84
C ILE A 10 -16.12 -22.71 -1.83
N LEU A 11 -15.76 -21.92 -0.81
CA LEU A 11 -14.84 -22.33 0.24
C LEU A 11 -15.36 -23.53 1.03
N LYS A 12 -16.67 -23.56 1.33
CA LYS A 12 -17.31 -24.71 1.98
C LYS A 12 -17.25 -25.96 1.11
N GLN A 13 -17.56 -25.86 -0.17
CA GLN A 13 -17.48 -26.99 -1.10
C GLN A 13 -16.05 -27.53 -1.22
N LEU A 14 -15.05 -26.65 -1.31
CA LEU A 14 -13.65 -27.06 -1.36
C LEU A 14 -13.21 -27.74 -0.06
N PHE A 15 -13.66 -27.23 1.09
CA PHE A 15 -13.38 -27.83 2.39
C PHE A 15 -14.04 -29.21 2.56
N GLU A 16 -15.28 -29.38 2.08
CA GLU A 16 -15.98 -30.66 2.12
C GLU A 16 -15.31 -31.75 1.27
N ASN A 17 -14.63 -31.37 0.19
CA ASN A 17 -13.91 -32.27 -0.71
C ASN A 17 -12.54 -32.73 -0.19
N LEU A 18 -12.07 -32.20 0.95
CA LEU A 18 -10.82 -32.63 1.58
C LEU A 18 -10.99 -33.96 2.32
N SER A 19 -9.89 -34.72 2.44
CA SER A 19 -9.83 -35.92 3.27
C SER A 19 -9.99 -35.55 4.76
N ASP A 20 -10.40 -36.49 5.61
CA ASP A 20 -10.60 -36.18 7.05
C ASP A 20 -9.30 -35.75 7.74
N THR A 21 -8.15 -36.27 7.28
CA THR A 21 -6.82 -35.84 7.76
C THR A 21 -6.50 -34.41 7.33
N ASP A 22 -6.81 -34.04 6.09
CA ASP A 22 -6.57 -32.70 5.58
C ASP A 22 -7.55 -31.67 6.16
N LYS A 23 -8.79 -32.08 6.43
CA LYS A 23 -9.78 -31.27 7.16
C LYS A 23 -9.28 -30.98 8.56
N GLN A 24 -8.77 -31.99 9.28
CA GLN A 24 -8.19 -31.79 10.61
C GLN A 24 -6.94 -30.92 10.56
N ALA A 25 -6.05 -31.09 9.58
CA ALA A 25 -4.87 -30.25 9.40
C ALA A 25 -5.26 -28.78 9.10
N PHE A 26 -6.21 -28.56 8.20
CA PHE A 26 -6.73 -27.24 7.85
C PHE A 26 -7.43 -26.56 9.02
N LEU A 27 -8.31 -27.28 9.72
CA LEU A 27 -8.95 -26.77 10.93
C LEU A 27 -7.92 -26.49 12.02
N THR A 28 -6.87 -27.30 12.14
CA THR A 28 -5.78 -27.02 13.08
C THR A 28 -4.99 -25.78 12.68
N SER A 29 -4.75 -25.53 11.39
CA SER A 29 -4.06 -24.32 10.90
C SER A 29 -4.92 -23.05 10.96
N VAL A 30 -6.25 -23.18 10.86
CA VAL A 30 -7.17 -22.03 10.98
C VAL A 30 -7.58 -21.78 12.43
N SER A 31 -7.70 -22.83 13.24
CA SER A 31 -8.04 -22.79 14.67
C SER A 31 -6.83 -22.50 15.55
N SER A 32 -5.62 -22.80 15.08
CA SER A 32 -4.44 -22.14 15.61
C SER A 32 -4.69 -20.65 15.45
N LYS A 33 -4.97 -20.02 16.59
CA LYS A 33 -4.73 -18.60 16.80
C LYS A 33 -3.23 -18.34 16.67
N GLU A 34 -2.60 -18.73 15.55
CA GLU A 34 -1.65 -17.83 14.94
C GLU A 34 -2.46 -16.56 14.78
N GLN A 35 -2.23 -15.71 15.77
CA GLN A 35 -2.94 -14.50 15.99
C GLN A 35 -3.08 -13.89 14.60
N VAL A 36 -4.30 -13.54 14.19
CA VAL A 36 -4.42 -12.33 13.38
C VAL A 36 -3.80 -11.27 14.29
N LYS A 37 -2.46 -11.18 14.24
CA LYS A 37 -1.70 -10.21 14.99
C LYS A 37 -2.39 -8.95 14.59
N LYS A 38 -2.86 -8.18 15.58
CA LYS A 38 -3.18 -6.78 15.30
C LYS A 38 -1.99 -6.30 14.49
N VAL A 39 -2.20 -6.02 13.20
CA VAL A 39 -1.12 -5.72 12.24
C VAL A 39 -0.33 -4.49 12.71
N ILE A 40 -0.90 -3.79 13.69
CA ILE A 40 -0.37 -2.64 14.39
C ILE A 40 -0.08 -3.08 15.84
N GLU A 41 1.08 -3.70 16.07
CA GLU A 41 1.67 -3.75 17.42
C GLU A 41 2.32 -2.39 17.71
N PRO A 42 2.19 -1.85 18.95
CA PRO A 42 2.86 -0.62 19.34
C PRO A 42 4.38 -0.79 19.20
N ARG A 43 4.98 0.01 18.31
CA ARG A 43 6.39 -0.08 17.98
C ARG A 43 7.22 0.42 19.17
N LYS A 44 7.85 -0.48 19.91
CA LYS A 44 8.82 -0.08 20.95
C LYS A 44 9.92 0.79 20.33
N VAL A 45 10.01 2.04 20.79
CA VAL A 45 11.04 2.98 20.34
C VAL A 45 12.40 2.54 20.89
N THR A 46 13.28 2.09 20.00
CA THR A 46 14.67 1.70 20.34
C THR A 46 15.71 2.68 19.83
N LYS A 47 15.40 3.40 18.75
CA LYS A 47 16.31 4.32 18.06
C LYS A 47 15.53 5.54 17.55
N CYS A 48 16.22 6.66 17.38
CA CYS A 48 15.68 7.85 16.75
C CYS A 48 15.35 7.57 15.26
N PRO A 49 14.13 7.84 14.78
CA PRO A 49 13.75 7.59 13.39
C PRO A 49 14.46 8.53 12.39
N HIS A 50 15.11 9.59 12.86
CA HIS A 50 15.78 10.56 11.98
C HIS A 50 17.28 10.31 11.80
N CYS A 51 17.96 9.79 12.83
CA CYS A 51 19.42 9.62 12.83
C CYS A 51 19.89 8.27 13.37
N GLN A 52 18.96 7.37 13.72
CA GLN A 52 19.21 6.04 14.26
C GLN A 52 19.97 5.98 15.60
N SER A 53 20.26 7.12 16.23
CA SER A 53 20.84 7.17 17.57
C SER A 53 19.94 6.56 18.65
N THR A 54 20.56 5.91 19.63
CA THR A 54 19.91 5.41 20.85
C THR A 54 19.81 6.47 21.96
N HIS A 55 20.43 7.64 21.78
CA HIS A 55 20.48 8.70 22.76
C HIS A 55 19.29 9.65 22.62
N PHE A 56 18.19 9.32 23.29
CA PHE A 56 16.97 10.13 23.33
C PHE A 56 16.33 10.09 24.71
N VAL A 57 15.56 11.14 25.03
CA VAL A 57 14.86 11.30 26.31
C VAL A 57 13.38 11.53 26.10
N LYS A 58 12.56 11.23 27.11
CA LYS A 58 11.14 11.60 27.12
C LYS A 58 11.01 13.13 27.21
N ASN A 59 10.15 13.71 26.38
CA ASN A 59 9.96 15.16 26.26
C ASN A 59 8.46 15.54 26.33
N GLY A 60 7.82 15.12 27.42
CA GLY A 60 6.38 15.34 27.64
C GLY A 60 5.46 14.39 26.86
N LYS A 61 4.16 14.68 26.88
CA LYS A 61 3.12 13.93 26.15
C LYS A 61 2.27 14.91 25.36
N ASP A 62 1.73 14.45 24.24
CA ASP A 62 0.80 15.21 23.40
C ASP A 62 -0.34 14.29 22.95
N CYS A 63 -1.59 14.72 23.17
CA CYS A 63 -2.79 13.92 22.91
C CYS A 63 -2.71 12.46 23.41
N GLY A 64 -2.08 12.24 24.57
CA GLY A 64 -1.88 10.90 25.17
C GLY A 64 -0.64 10.14 24.66
N ASN A 65 -0.03 10.57 23.56
CA ASN A 65 1.18 9.96 23.00
C ASN A 65 2.45 10.48 23.68
N GLN A 66 3.39 9.58 23.97
CA GLN A 66 4.69 9.94 24.51
C GLN A 66 5.55 10.61 23.43
N ARG A 67 6.05 11.82 23.72
CA ARG A 67 7.05 12.50 22.88
C ARG A 67 8.46 12.18 23.36
N PHE A 68 9.37 12.06 22.41
CA PHE A 68 10.79 11.83 22.62
C PHE A 68 11.60 12.94 21.95
N LEU A 69 12.72 13.31 22.54
CA LEU A 69 13.71 14.24 21.98
C LEU A 69 15.02 13.49 21.81
N CYS A 70 15.50 13.37 20.57
CA CYS A 70 16.85 12.86 20.31
C CYS A 70 17.87 13.93 20.71
N ARG A 71 18.88 13.54 21.49
CA ARG A 71 19.92 14.46 21.96
C ARG A 71 20.98 14.75 20.90
N ASP A 72 21.16 13.84 19.95
CA ASP A 72 22.19 13.98 18.91
C ASP A 72 21.71 14.87 17.76
N CYS A 73 20.54 14.56 17.18
CA CYS A 73 19.97 15.36 16.09
C CYS A 73 19.03 16.48 16.54
N LYS A 74 18.74 16.57 17.86
CA LYS A 74 17.84 17.57 18.48
C LYS A 74 16.40 17.59 17.95
N LYS A 75 15.99 16.58 17.17
CA LYS A 75 14.62 16.46 16.63
C LYS A 75 13.73 15.71 17.63
N SER A 76 12.48 16.17 17.73
CA SER A 76 11.43 15.47 18.49
C SER A 76 10.71 14.46 17.61
N PHE A 77 10.29 13.34 18.20
CA PHE A 77 9.52 12.31 17.53
C PHE A 77 8.58 11.60 18.51
N VAL A 78 7.63 10.83 18.01
CA VAL A 78 6.71 9.98 18.77
C VAL A 78 6.84 8.54 18.32
N GLU A 79 6.19 7.62 19.01
CA GLU A 79 6.19 6.19 18.67
C GLU A 79 5.74 5.91 17.24
N GLN A 80 4.74 6.65 16.77
CA GLN A 80 4.16 6.50 15.44
C GLN A 80 4.97 7.21 14.34
N THR A 81 6.05 7.92 14.67
CA THR A 81 6.85 8.65 13.67
C THR A 81 7.41 7.69 12.62
N GLY A 82 7.18 8.02 11.35
CA GLY A 82 7.56 7.16 10.22
C GLY A 82 6.59 6.02 9.93
N THR A 83 5.42 5.99 10.56
CA THR A 83 4.34 5.01 10.27
C THR A 83 3.17 5.69 9.55
N ILE A 84 2.31 4.89 8.93
CA ILE A 84 1.06 5.38 8.30
C ILE A 84 0.12 6.07 9.31
N LEU A 85 0.25 5.73 10.60
CA LEU A 85 -0.55 6.27 11.69
C LEU A 85 -0.02 7.60 12.24
N TYR A 86 1.14 8.08 11.78
CA TYR A 86 1.71 9.33 12.28
C TYR A 86 0.71 10.50 12.14
N ASN A 87 0.46 11.22 13.24
CA ASN A 87 -0.45 12.37 13.28
C ASN A 87 -1.90 12.04 12.86
N THR A 88 -2.34 10.79 13.05
CA THR A 88 -3.76 10.43 12.90
C THR A 88 -4.54 10.76 14.17
N GLN A 89 -5.76 11.27 14.01
CA GLN A 89 -6.70 11.53 15.10
C GLN A 89 -7.85 10.51 15.12
N LYS A 90 -7.80 9.51 14.23
CA LYS A 90 -8.83 8.49 14.08
C LYS A 90 -8.36 7.17 14.67
N ASP A 91 -9.32 6.44 15.22
CA ASP A 91 -9.10 5.13 15.81
C ASP A 91 -8.62 4.11 14.79
N ILE A 92 -7.96 3.07 15.31
CA ILE A 92 -7.40 1.98 14.52
C ILE A 92 -8.49 1.25 13.73
N GLU A 93 -9.67 1.07 14.29
CA GLU A 93 -10.82 0.43 13.62
C GLU A 93 -11.21 1.14 12.32
N VAL A 94 -11.12 2.49 12.30
CA VAL A 94 -11.41 3.28 11.10
C VAL A 94 -10.33 3.07 10.04
N TRP A 95 -9.06 2.92 10.46
CA TRP A 95 -7.95 2.58 9.57
C TRP A 95 -8.09 1.18 8.99
N GLU A 96 -8.44 0.17 9.79
CA GLU A 96 -8.70 -1.19 9.33
C GLU A 96 -9.81 -1.21 8.26
N LYS A 97 -10.92 -0.51 8.53
CA LYS A 97 -12.01 -0.34 7.57
C LYS A 97 -11.55 0.35 6.28
N TYR A 98 -10.69 1.36 6.39
CA TYR A 98 -10.14 2.05 5.24
C TYR A 98 -9.21 1.16 4.40
N ILE A 99 -8.35 0.37 5.06
CA ILE A 99 -7.46 -0.60 4.41
C ILE A 99 -8.30 -1.64 3.68
N HIS A 100 -9.36 -2.16 4.30
CA HIS A 100 -10.31 -3.06 3.64
C HIS A 100 -10.92 -2.42 2.39
N CYS A 101 -11.38 -1.16 2.46
CA CYS A 101 -11.89 -0.46 1.27
C CYS A 101 -10.83 -0.33 0.15
N MET A 102 -9.55 -0.21 0.51
CA MET A 102 -8.45 -0.12 -0.46
C MET A 102 -8.17 -1.48 -1.12
N ILE A 103 -8.21 -2.58 -0.36
CA ILE A 103 -8.09 -3.95 -0.87
C ILE A 103 -9.22 -4.27 -1.86
N GLU A 104 -10.44 -3.85 -1.52
CA GLU A 104 -11.64 -3.92 -2.38
C GLU A 104 -11.61 -2.98 -3.59
N LYS A 105 -10.52 -2.21 -3.77
CA LYS A 105 -10.30 -1.28 -4.89
C LYS A 105 -11.39 -0.21 -5.02
N TYR A 106 -12.04 0.18 -3.92
CA TYR A 106 -13.09 1.19 -3.95
C TYR A 106 -12.55 2.59 -4.29
N PRO A 107 -13.37 3.43 -4.95
CA PRO A 107 -13.00 4.82 -5.21
C PRO A 107 -12.98 5.62 -3.91
N LEU A 108 -12.12 6.64 -3.84
CA LEU A 108 -11.91 7.45 -2.63
C LEU A 108 -13.20 8.03 -2.02
N ARG A 109 -14.18 8.42 -2.85
CA ARG A 109 -15.47 8.93 -2.35
C ARG A 109 -16.24 7.87 -1.57
N LYS A 110 -16.24 6.63 -2.08
CA LYS A 110 -16.87 5.49 -1.40
C LYS A 110 -16.11 5.12 -0.12
N CYS A 111 -14.77 5.14 -0.14
CA CYS A 111 -13.98 4.94 1.07
C CYS A 111 -14.30 6.00 2.14
N ALA A 112 -14.40 7.27 1.73
CA ALA A 112 -14.72 8.39 2.62
C ALA A 112 -16.10 8.26 3.26
N GLU A 113 -17.10 7.87 2.46
CA GLU A 113 -18.48 7.60 2.93
C GLU A 113 -18.52 6.42 3.92
N ILE A 114 -17.94 5.28 3.56
CA ILE A 114 -17.91 4.07 4.40
C ILE A 114 -17.20 4.33 5.72
N CYS A 115 -16.08 5.05 5.70
CA CYS A 115 -15.27 5.34 6.89
C CYS A 115 -15.72 6.61 7.63
N LYS A 116 -16.74 7.32 7.12
CA LYS A 116 -17.22 8.60 7.67
C LYS A 116 -16.10 9.63 7.89
N ILE A 117 -15.22 9.76 6.90
CA ILE A 117 -14.10 10.73 6.89
C ILE A 117 -14.22 11.69 5.72
N ASN A 118 -13.51 12.83 5.80
CA ASN A 118 -13.43 13.75 4.68
C ASN A 118 -12.65 13.11 3.51
N LEU A 119 -13.04 13.44 2.27
CA LEU A 119 -12.38 12.98 1.05
C LEU A 119 -10.89 13.35 1.01
N ALA A 120 -10.52 14.52 1.52
CA ALA A 120 -9.13 14.94 1.62
C ALA A 120 -8.33 14.01 2.56
N THR A 121 -8.91 13.65 3.71
CA THR A 121 -8.31 12.69 4.65
C THR A 121 -8.12 11.33 3.99
N ALA A 122 -9.15 10.83 3.29
CA ALA A 122 -9.07 9.59 2.53
C ALA A 122 -7.94 9.63 1.50
N PHE A 123 -7.79 10.73 0.76
CA PHE A 123 -6.70 10.89 -0.21
C PHE A 123 -5.33 10.86 0.45
N THR A 124 -5.13 11.59 1.56
CA THR A 124 -3.87 11.60 2.33
C THR A 124 -3.54 10.21 2.88
N TRP A 125 -4.53 9.51 3.44
CA TRP A 125 -4.33 8.15 3.97
C TRP A 125 -3.90 7.17 2.87
N ARG A 126 -4.48 7.28 1.67
CA ARG A 126 -4.05 6.48 0.52
C ARG A 126 -2.59 6.73 0.18
N HIS A 127 -2.14 7.98 0.21
CA HIS A 127 -0.74 8.31 -0.06
C HIS A 127 0.20 7.78 1.02
N LYS A 128 -0.17 7.87 2.30
CA LYS A 128 0.63 7.27 3.38
C LYS A 128 0.81 5.76 3.20
N ILE A 129 -0.26 5.05 2.86
CA ILE A 129 -0.21 3.60 2.63
C ILE A 129 0.66 3.28 1.40
N LEU A 130 0.42 3.97 0.27
CA LEU A 130 1.19 3.72 -0.96
C LEU A 130 2.67 4.07 -0.81
N ASP A 131 3.01 5.13 -0.08
CA ASP A 131 4.40 5.50 0.22
C ASP A 131 5.10 4.43 1.07
N ALA A 132 4.42 3.92 2.11
CA ALA A 132 4.94 2.80 2.90
C ALA A 132 5.16 1.54 2.06
N LEU A 133 4.19 1.18 1.21
CA LEU A 133 4.30 0.04 0.29
C LEU A 133 5.43 0.23 -0.73
N GLN A 134 5.62 1.44 -1.24
CA GLN A 134 6.70 1.76 -2.16
C GLN A 134 8.07 1.58 -1.49
N ASN A 135 8.23 2.01 -0.24
CA ASN A 135 9.47 1.80 0.51
C ASN A 135 9.73 0.32 0.75
N MET A 136 8.72 -0.46 1.12
CA MET A 136 8.85 -1.93 1.28
C MET A 136 9.26 -2.60 -0.04
N MET A 137 8.67 -2.19 -1.16
CA MET A 137 8.99 -2.74 -2.48
C MET A 137 10.41 -2.38 -2.94
N ASN A 138 11.00 -1.27 -2.47
CA ASN A 138 12.38 -0.91 -2.81
C ASN A 138 13.41 -1.87 -2.21
N GLU A 139 13.06 -2.56 -1.12
CA GLU A 139 13.92 -3.54 -0.44
C GLU A 139 13.74 -4.97 -1.00
N VAL A 140 12.84 -5.16 -1.96
CA VAL A 140 12.55 -6.48 -2.56
C VAL A 140 13.56 -6.79 -3.66
N GLU A 141 14.26 -7.91 -3.48
CA GLU A 141 15.07 -8.55 -4.53
C GLU A 141 14.37 -9.83 -4.99
N LEU A 142 14.24 -9.98 -6.32
CA LEU A 142 13.66 -11.17 -6.94
C LEU A 142 14.74 -12.19 -7.27
N ASP A 143 14.47 -13.44 -6.90
CA ASP A 143 15.35 -14.59 -7.05
C ASP A 143 14.61 -15.80 -7.62
N GLY A 144 15.38 -16.76 -8.16
CA GLY A 144 14.85 -18.00 -8.71
C GLY A 144 14.09 -17.82 -10.03
N ILE A 145 12.93 -18.45 -10.14
CA ILE A 145 12.05 -18.35 -11.32
C ILE A 145 11.19 -17.11 -11.20
N VAL A 146 11.41 -16.15 -12.09
CA VAL A 146 10.72 -14.87 -12.13
C VAL A 146 9.88 -14.78 -13.40
N GLN A 147 8.60 -14.44 -13.24
CA GLN A 147 7.74 -14.04 -14.35
C GLN A 147 7.74 -12.51 -14.43
N ALA A 148 8.01 -11.99 -15.62
CA ALA A 148 8.02 -10.57 -15.89
C ALA A 148 7.04 -10.23 -17.02
N ASP A 149 6.29 -9.16 -16.84
CA ASP A 149 5.37 -8.60 -17.84
C ASP A 149 5.27 -7.09 -17.62
N GLU A 150 4.74 -6.34 -18.59
CA GLU A 150 4.53 -4.90 -18.45
C GLU A 150 3.05 -4.53 -18.52
N THR A 151 2.63 -3.68 -17.59
CA THR A 151 1.31 -3.06 -17.63
C THR A 151 1.41 -1.62 -18.13
N TYR A 152 0.41 -1.19 -18.89
CA TYR A 152 0.34 0.17 -19.44
C TYR A 152 -0.83 0.94 -18.86
N SER A 153 -0.59 2.22 -18.54
CA SER A 153 -1.63 3.16 -18.12
C SER A 153 -1.50 4.47 -18.88
N THR A 154 -2.62 5.08 -19.27
CA THR A 154 -2.57 6.36 -20.00
C THR A 154 -2.00 7.47 -19.12
N ILE A 155 -1.05 8.24 -19.66
CA ILE A 155 -0.41 9.31 -18.90
C ILE A 155 -1.40 10.42 -18.55
N SER A 156 -1.44 10.77 -17.27
CA SER A 156 -2.25 11.86 -16.74
C SER A 156 -1.41 12.78 -15.87
N TYR A 157 -1.34 14.06 -16.22
CA TYR A 157 -0.61 15.09 -15.48
C TYR A 157 -1.46 15.71 -14.35
N LYS A 158 -2.31 14.89 -13.72
CA LYS A 158 -3.26 15.37 -12.72
C LYS A 158 -2.50 15.91 -11.51
N GLY A 159 -2.77 17.16 -11.14
CA GLY A 159 -2.11 17.82 -10.01
C GLY A 159 -0.69 18.32 -10.29
N HIS A 160 -0.10 18.00 -11.44
CA HIS A 160 1.23 18.43 -11.84
C HIS A 160 1.19 19.11 -13.22
N HIS A 161 0.77 20.38 -13.23
CA HIS A 161 0.64 21.19 -14.46
C HIS A 161 1.11 22.64 -14.28
N LYS A 162 1.70 22.98 -13.11
CA LYS A 162 2.09 24.36 -12.80
C LYS A 162 3.48 24.73 -13.32
N ASN A 163 4.36 23.74 -13.50
CA ASN A 163 5.78 23.96 -13.73
C ASN A 163 6.24 23.65 -15.17
N PHE A 164 5.32 23.28 -16.06
CA PHE A 164 5.62 23.00 -17.47
C PHE A 164 4.34 23.08 -18.32
N ASN A 165 4.52 23.30 -19.62
CA ASN A 165 3.43 23.22 -20.59
C ASN A 165 3.14 21.77 -20.95
N LEU A 166 1.86 21.38 -20.90
CA LEU A 166 1.46 20.02 -21.26
C LEU A 166 1.93 19.69 -22.69
N PRO A 167 2.58 18.55 -22.92
CA PRO A 167 3.05 18.15 -24.26
C PRO A 167 1.90 17.74 -25.19
N ARG A 168 0.65 17.96 -24.77
CA ARG A 168 -0.58 17.60 -25.46
C ARG A 168 -1.74 18.49 -24.99
N PRO A 169 -2.85 18.57 -25.76
CA PRO A 169 -4.07 19.23 -25.32
C PRO A 169 -4.66 18.62 -24.04
N ALA A 170 -5.39 19.46 -23.29
CA ALA A 170 -6.15 19.03 -22.13
C ALA A 170 -7.28 18.06 -22.53
N HIS A 171 -7.54 17.04 -21.70
CA HIS A 171 -8.65 16.13 -21.89
C HIS A 171 -9.25 15.69 -20.55
N LYS A 172 -10.43 15.07 -20.60
CA LYS A 172 -11.11 14.52 -19.42
C LYS A 172 -10.44 13.23 -18.94
N ARG A 173 -10.57 12.93 -17.65
CA ARG A 173 -10.07 11.66 -17.10
C ARG A 173 -10.77 10.48 -17.76
N GLY A 174 -10.03 9.42 -18.06
CA GLY A 174 -10.57 8.21 -18.68
C GLY A 174 -10.71 8.30 -20.20
N THR A 175 -10.31 9.42 -20.81
CA THR A 175 -10.15 9.50 -22.27
C THR A 175 -9.11 8.48 -22.72
N ARG A 176 -9.47 7.68 -23.73
CA ARG A 176 -8.56 6.70 -24.34
C ARG A 176 -7.39 7.43 -25.01
N ALA A 177 -6.27 6.72 -25.15
CA ALA A 177 -5.16 7.22 -25.96
C ALA A 177 -5.63 7.49 -27.40
N THR A 178 -5.10 8.55 -28.01
CA THR A 178 -5.42 8.93 -29.39
C THR A 178 -4.79 7.96 -30.37
N LYS A 179 -3.60 7.45 -30.05
CA LYS A 179 -2.85 6.49 -30.86
C LYS A 179 -3.16 5.06 -30.42
N ARG A 180 -3.38 4.18 -31.39
CA ARG A 180 -3.50 2.74 -31.16
C ARG A 180 -2.15 2.14 -30.74
N GLY A 181 -2.18 1.18 -29.82
CA GLY A 181 -0.99 0.43 -29.38
C GLY A 181 -0.12 1.16 -28.35
N ILE A 182 1.10 0.67 -28.19
CA ILE A 182 2.07 1.16 -27.20
C ILE A 182 2.72 2.45 -27.70
N SER A 183 2.06 3.57 -27.45
CA SER A 183 2.54 4.91 -27.82
C SER A 183 3.12 5.65 -26.61
N LYS A 184 3.76 6.81 -26.85
CA LYS A 184 4.24 7.71 -25.79
C LYS A 184 3.12 8.31 -24.91
N GLU A 185 1.86 8.00 -25.18
CA GLU A 185 0.73 8.35 -24.31
C GLU A 185 0.50 7.31 -23.20
N GLN A 186 1.20 6.18 -23.25
CA GLN A 186 1.14 5.13 -22.25
C GLN A 186 2.38 5.18 -21.36
N VAL A 187 2.17 5.16 -20.04
CA VAL A 187 3.21 4.90 -19.05
C VAL A 187 3.38 3.39 -18.96
N CYS A 188 4.60 2.92 -19.20
CA CYS A 188 4.99 1.53 -19.01
C CYS A 188 5.36 1.29 -17.54
N VAL A 189 4.80 0.23 -16.98
CA VAL A 189 5.11 -0.26 -15.64
C VAL A 189 5.52 -1.73 -15.77
N PRO A 190 6.83 -2.02 -15.91
CA PRO A 190 7.34 -3.37 -15.79
C PRO A 190 7.05 -3.92 -14.39
N CYS A 191 6.57 -5.15 -14.37
CA CYS A 191 6.20 -5.90 -13.19
C CYS A 191 6.96 -7.23 -13.20
N GLY A 192 7.42 -7.66 -12.03
CA GLY A 192 8.03 -8.96 -11.83
C GLY A 192 7.47 -9.63 -10.60
N ILE A 193 7.25 -10.95 -10.67
CA ILE A 193 6.85 -11.78 -9.53
C ILE A 193 7.64 -13.09 -9.54
N ASN A 194 8.14 -13.51 -8.39
CA ASN A 194 8.76 -14.82 -8.23
C ASN A 194 7.75 -15.85 -7.67
N LEU A 195 8.13 -17.13 -7.64
CA LEU A 195 7.25 -18.18 -7.11
C LEU A 195 6.96 -18.06 -5.60
N ASP A 196 7.80 -17.33 -4.85
CA ASP A 196 7.59 -17.06 -3.42
C ASP A 196 6.62 -15.88 -3.17
N GLY A 197 6.10 -15.26 -4.23
CA GLY A 197 5.16 -14.14 -4.15
C GLY A 197 5.80 -12.77 -3.89
N LYS A 198 7.14 -12.68 -3.88
CA LYS A 198 7.82 -11.38 -3.93
C LYS A 198 7.51 -10.72 -5.26
N SER A 199 7.15 -9.44 -5.22
CA SER A 199 6.80 -8.70 -6.43
C SER A 199 7.43 -7.32 -6.44
N VAL A 200 7.76 -6.86 -7.65
CA VAL A 200 8.25 -5.51 -7.91
C VAL A 200 7.49 -4.92 -9.08
N ALA A 201 7.18 -3.63 -9.00
CA ALA A 201 6.59 -2.88 -10.10
C ALA A 201 7.18 -1.47 -10.11
N ARG A 202 7.75 -1.04 -11.23
CA ARG A 202 8.40 0.28 -11.32
C ARG A 202 7.94 1.01 -12.57
N ILE A 203 7.87 2.33 -12.51
CA ILE A 203 7.59 3.14 -13.69
C ILE A 203 8.89 3.25 -14.48
N SER A 204 8.90 2.82 -15.75
CA SER A 204 10.10 2.84 -16.60
C SER A 204 10.14 4.05 -17.52
N ASN A 205 9.25 4.10 -18.51
CA ASN A 205 9.18 5.16 -19.51
C ASN A 205 7.81 5.27 -20.17
N LEU A 206 7.71 6.17 -21.14
CA LEU A 206 6.54 6.30 -22.01
C LEU A 206 6.68 5.42 -23.25
N GLY A 207 5.63 4.67 -23.59
CA GLY A 207 5.62 3.73 -24.70
C GLY A 207 6.43 2.46 -24.41
N LYS A 208 7.09 1.93 -25.44
CA LYS A 208 7.77 0.63 -25.36
C LYS A 208 8.94 0.67 -24.36
N PRO A 209 9.08 -0.31 -23.45
CA PRO A 209 10.19 -0.35 -22.52
C PRO A 209 11.52 -0.50 -23.25
N SER A 210 12.57 0.08 -22.68
CA SER A 210 13.95 -0.09 -23.15
C SER A 210 14.83 -0.54 -21.99
N LEU A 211 15.87 -1.33 -22.27
CA LEU A 211 16.78 -1.84 -21.23
C LEU A 211 17.37 -0.74 -20.35
N LYS A 212 17.61 0.46 -20.90
CA LYS A 212 18.13 1.61 -20.16
C LYS A 212 17.18 2.15 -19.10
N ASN A 213 15.88 1.89 -19.22
CA ASN A 213 14.84 2.46 -18.34
C ASN A 213 14.30 1.44 -17.32
N ILE A 214 14.79 0.20 -17.35
CA ILE A 214 14.36 -0.89 -16.44
C ILE A 214 15.30 -1.00 -15.23
N ASN A 215 16.54 -0.54 -15.38
CA ASN A 215 17.56 -0.55 -14.33
C ASN A 215 17.43 0.64 -13.37
#